data_AF-A0A2Z5J820-F1
#
_entry.id   AF-A0A2Z5J820-F1
#
_cell.length_a   1.000
_cell.length_b   1.000
_cell.length_c   1.000
_cell.angle_alpha   90.00
_cell.angle_beta   90.00
_cell.angle_gamma   90.00
#
_symmetry.space_group_name_H-M   'P 1'
#
loop_
_entity.id
_entity.type
_entity.pdbx_description
1 polymer ?
#
loop_
_entity_poly.entity_id
_entity_poly.type
_entity_poly.pdbx_seq_one_letter_code
_entity_poly.pdbx_strand_id
1 'polypeptide(L)' 'MEVHAPDTRPEPRAGGGLGVPPRREWKSLAQVELATAEWTDWYNHRRLHGEIGHVPPVEYEANYYMESTKPQVTTTI' A
#
# COMPACT_ATOMS: atom_id res chain seq x y z
N MET A 1 -4.44 17.74 -9.54
CA MET A 1 -5.57 17.07 -8.88
C MET A 1 -4.98 16.36 -7.68
N GLU A 2 -5.09 17.04 -6.55
CA GLU A 2 -4.37 16.73 -5.32
C GLU A 2 -5.04 15.57 -4.61
N VAL A 3 -4.27 14.51 -4.38
CA VAL A 3 -4.74 13.27 -3.75
C VAL A 3 -4.96 13.51 -2.26
N HIS A 4 -6.17 13.92 -1.88
CA HIS A 4 -6.61 13.95 -0.49
C HIS A 4 -6.88 12.52 0.00
N ALA A 5 -5.81 11.76 0.28
CA ALA A 5 -5.80 10.60 1.15
C ALA A 5 -5.01 11.00 2.41
N PRO A 6 -5.42 10.63 3.64
CA PRO A 6 -4.71 11.06 4.84
C PRO A 6 -3.24 10.62 4.74
N ASP A 7 -2.36 11.63 4.64
CA ASP A 7 -0.96 11.59 4.24
C ASP A 7 -0.04 11.01 5.32
N THR A 8 -0.44 9.90 5.94
CA THR A 8 0.37 9.27 6.97
C THR A 8 0.23 7.77 6.88
N ARG A 9 1.33 7.14 6.43
CA ARG A 9 1.71 5.79 6.87
C ARG A 9 1.38 5.69 8.37
N PRO A 10 0.82 4.57 8.86
CA PRO A 10 0.59 4.42 10.29
C PRO A 10 1.92 4.62 11.03
N GLU A 11 2.05 5.76 11.72
CA GLU A 11 3.15 6.03 12.62
C GLU A 11 3.16 4.92 13.69
N PRO A 12 4.32 4.37 14.08
CA PRO A 12 4.38 3.49 15.25
C PRO A 12 3.86 4.30 16.43
N ARG A 13 2.74 3.86 17.02
CA ARG A 13 1.94 4.58 18.04
C ARG A 13 2.80 5.39 19.02
N ALA A 14 3.05 6.66 18.71
CA ALA A 14 3.67 7.65 19.57
C ALA A 14 2.86 8.93 19.40
N GLY A 15 2.24 9.36 20.48
CA GLY A 15 1.25 10.44 20.47
C GLY A 15 1.86 11.82 20.22
N GLY A 16 1.10 12.63 19.47
CA GLY A 16 0.89 14.07 19.67
C GLY A 16 2.05 15.03 19.40
N GLY A 17 1.87 15.90 18.40
CA GLY A 17 2.56 17.19 18.32
C GLY A 17 2.94 17.61 16.91
N LEU A 18 2.44 18.76 16.47
CA LEU A 18 2.84 19.47 15.24
C LEU A 18 4.32 19.86 15.32
N GLY A 19 5.18 18.97 14.87
CA GLY A 19 6.60 19.20 14.64
C GLY A 19 7.07 18.18 13.62
N VAL A 20 7.96 18.56 12.71
CA VAL A 20 8.58 17.60 11.77
C VAL A 20 9.15 16.46 12.62
N PRO A 21 8.65 15.21 12.47
CA PRO A 21 9.09 14.12 13.32
C PRO A 21 10.61 13.98 13.16
N PRO A 22 11.36 13.78 14.25
CA PRO A 22 12.78 13.52 14.14
C PRO A 22 12.97 12.37 13.15
N ARG A 23 13.87 12.54 12.18
CA ARG A 23 14.16 11.50 11.19
C ARG A 23 14.44 10.23 11.97
N ARG A 24 13.62 9.20 11.80
CA ARG A 24 13.75 7.94 12.53
C ARG A 24 15.15 7.40 12.29
N GLU A 25 15.99 7.44 13.32
CA GLU A 25 17.32 6.84 13.28
C GLU A 25 17.13 5.33 13.37
N TRP A 26 17.34 4.64 12.26
CA TRP A 26 17.32 3.19 12.20
C TRP A 26 18.56 2.66 12.91
N LYS A 27 18.38 2.06 14.08
CA LYS A 27 19.47 1.56 14.92
C LYS A 27 19.91 0.14 14.56
N SER A 28 19.13 -0.56 13.73
CA SER A 28 19.44 -1.91 13.24
C SER A 28 18.69 -2.24 11.95
N LEU A 29 19.20 -3.25 11.22
CA LEU A 29 18.55 -3.80 10.02
C LEU A 29 17.13 -4.31 10.33
N ALA A 30 16.94 -4.98 11.46
CA ALA A 30 15.63 -5.48 11.90
C ALA A 30 14.57 -4.38 12.02
N GLN A 31 14.96 -3.15 12.40
CA GLN A 31 14.02 -2.04 12.45
C GLN A 31 13.58 -1.57 11.06
N VAL A 32 14.50 -1.61 10.09
CA VAL A 32 14.20 -1.28 8.68
C VAL A 32 13.31 -2.35 8.07
N GLU A 33 13.60 -3.62 8.32
CA GLU A 33 12.79 -4.76 7.85
C GLU A 33 11.37 -4.68 8.39
N LEU A 34 11.21 -4.48 9.71
CA LEU A 34 9.89 -4.32 10.32
C LEU A 34 9.14 -3.14 9.72
N ALA A 35 9.81 -1.99 9.58
CA ALA A 35 9.19 -0.84 8.95
C ALA A 35 8.82 -1.09 7.49
N THR A 36 9.62 -1.85 6.75
CA THR A 36 9.30 -2.16 5.35
C THR A 36 8.09 -3.09 5.29
N ALA A 37 8.04 -4.12 6.14
CA ALA A 37 6.90 -5.03 6.24
C ALA A 37 5.59 -4.30 6.61
N GLU A 38 5.63 -3.41 7.61
CA GLU A 38 4.48 -2.60 8.00
C GLU A 38 3.99 -1.69 6.88
N TRP A 39 4.91 -1.11 6.11
CA TRP A 39 4.57 -0.25 4.98
C TRP A 39 3.91 -1.07 3.86
N THR A 40 4.49 -2.22 3.52
CA THR A 40 3.95 -3.12 2.48
C THR A 40 2.57 -3.64 2.86
N ASP A 41 2.35 -4.05 4.12
CA ASP A 41 1.03 -4.48 4.61
C ASP A 41 -0.01 -3.39 4.42
N TRP A 42 0.28 -2.17 4.90
CA TRP A 42 -0.65 -1.04 4.75
C TRP A 42 -0.92 -0.71 3.28
N TYR A 43 0.12 -0.65 2.45
CA TYR A 43 -0.02 -0.32 1.04
C TYR A 43 -0.88 -1.34 0.31
N ASN A 44 -0.61 -2.63 0.49
CA ASN A 44 -1.28 -3.69 -0.27
C ASN A 44 -2.70 -3.96 0.23
N HIS A 45 -2.92 -3.91 1.54
CA HIS A 45 -4.17 -4.40 2.15
C HIS A 45 -5.11 -3.29 2.64
N ARG A 46 -4.63 -2.05 2.82
CA ARG A 46 -5.41 -0.99 3.50
C ARG A 46 -5.47 0.33 2.73
N ARG A 47 -4.51 0.61 1.85
CA ARG A 47 -4.47 1.84 1.07
C ARG A 47 -5.48 1.76 -0.08
N LEU A 48 -6.50 2.60 -0.03
CA LEU A 48 -7.47 2.75 -1.12
C LEU A 48 -6.85 3.62 -2.22
N HIS A 49 -6.86 3.12 -3.46
CA HIS A 49 -6.21 3.79 -4.58
C HIS A 49 -7.24 4.25 -5.62
N GLY A 50 -7.38 5.57 -5.80
CA GLY A 50 -8.44 6.16 -6.62
C GLY A 50 -8.39 5.76 -8.11
N GLU A 51 -7.19 5.62 -8.67
CA GLU A 51 -7.01 5.25 -10.09
C GLU A 51 -7.49 3.82 -10.42
N ILE A 52 -7.49 2.92 -9.44
CA ILE A 52 -7.88 1.52 -9.62
C ILE A 52 -9.28 1.23 -9.06
N GLY A 53 -10.11 2.26 -8.93
CA GLY A 53 -11.50 2.12 -8.48
C GLY A 53 -11.69 2.14 -6.97
N HIS A 54 -10.74 2.74 -6.23
CA HIS A 54 -10.84 2.92 -4.77
C HIS A 54 -10.86 1.61 -3.97
N VAL A 55 -10.14 0.59 -4.45
CA VAL A 55 -9.91 -0.68 -3.75
C VAL A 55 -8.44 -0.81 -3.33
N PRO A 56 -8.12 -1.67 -2.35
CA PRO A 56 -6.74 -2.05 -2.05
C PRO A 56 -6.07 -2.75 -3.26
N PRO A 57 -4.75 -2.54 -3.47
CA PRO A 57 -4.01 -3.20 -4.54
C PRO A 57 -4.15 -4.73 -4.56
N VAL A 58 -4.15 -5.38 -3.40
CA VAL A 58 -4.27 -6.85 -3.32
C VAL A 58 -5.61 -7.36 -3.86
N GLU A 59 -6.70 -6.61 -3.64
CA GLU A 59 -8.02 -6.96 -4.14
C GLU A 59 -8.10 -6.74 -5.65
N TYR A 60 -7.51 -5.64 -6.14
CA TYR A 60 -7.42 -5.37 -7.56
C TYR A 60 -6.66 -6.47 -8.31
N GLU A 61 -5.49 -6.88 -7.80
CA GLU A 61 -4.72 -7.98 -8.38
C GLU A 61 -5.47 -9.31 -8.33
N ALA A 62 -6.10 -9.65 -7.21
CA ALA A 62 -6.89 -10.87 -7.10
C ALA A 62 -8.00 -10.94 -8.16
N ASN A 63 -8.73 -9.82 -8.35
CA ASN A 63 -9.76 -9.71 -9.38
C ASN A 63 -9.17 -9.84 -10.80
N TYR A 64 -8.04 -9.19 -11.06
CA TYR A 64 -7.34 -9.28 -12.35
C TYR A 64 -6.92 -10.72 -12.67
N TYR A 65 -6.37 -11.46 -11.71
CA TYR A 65 -5.99 -12.86 -11.91
C TYR A 65 -7.19 -13.78 -12.06
N MET A 66 -8.28 -13.55 -11.33
CA MET A 66 -9.53 -14.29 -11.53
C MET A 66 -10.10 -14.08 -12.94
N GLU A 67 -10.09 -12.86 -13.45
CA GLU A 67 -10.59 -12.53 -14.80
C GLU A 67 -9.65 -13.05 -15.90
N SER A 68 -8.33 -12.92 -15.71
CA SER A 68 -7.32 -13.36 -16.70
C SER A 68 -7.09 -14.87 -16.73
N THR A 69 -7.50 -15.61 -15.70
CA THR A 69 -7.51 -17.09 -15.70
C THR A 69 -8.72 -17.65 -16.47
N LYS A 70 -9.69 -16.83 -16.90
CA LYS A 70 -10.54 -17.22 -18.03
C LYS A 70 -9.62 -17.37 -19.25
N PRO A 71 -9.63 -18.52 -19.95
CA PRO A 71 -8.79 -18.69 -21.11
C PRO A 71 -9.09 -17.56 -22.08
N GLN A 72 -8.12 -16.66 -22.24
CA GLN A 72 -8.11 -15.66 -23.31
C GLN A 72 -7.86 -16.46 -24.59
N VAL A 73 -8.88 -17.15 -25.09
CA VAL A 73 -8.85 -17.76 -26.42
C VAL A 73 -8.88 -16.60 -27.40
N THR A 74 -7.70 -16.08 -27.70
CA THR A 74 -7.47 -15.24 -28.85
C THR A 74 -7.68 -16.12 -30.08
N THR A 75 -8.92 -16.20 -30.56
CA THR A 75 -9.23 -16.72 -31.89
C THR A 75 -8.61 -15.76 -32.90
N THR A 76 -7.37 -16.04 -33.26
CA THR A 76 -6.76 -15.54 -34.49
C THR A 76 -7.36 -16.33 -35.65
N ILE A 77 -8.17 -15.66 -36.47
CA ILE A 77 -8.50 -16.07 -37.84
C ILE A 77 -7.55 -15.38 -38.82
#